data_AF-A0A5D8YVM8-F1
#
_entry.id   AF-A0A5D8YVM8-F1
#
_cell.length_a   1.000
_cell.length_b   1.000
_cell.length_c   1.000
_cell.angle_alpha   90.00
_cell.angle_beta   90.00
_cell.angle_gamma   90.00
#
_symmetry.space_group_name_H-M   'P 1'
#
loop_
_entity.id
_entity.type
_entity.pdbx_description
1 polymer ?
#
loop_
_entity_poly.entity_id
_entity_poly.type
_entity_poly.pdbx_seq_one_letter_code
_entity_poly.pdbx_strand_id
1 'polypeptide(L)'
;MEDQKKIADHRKKELSRIADFVSAQFSVKNVTELDLIVEFEQINLYIDHYENFFDRMLVFDEGEFHIYLNIDRRNSLDTTGGRFSLAHEIAHYYINEHRIGLQNGIGTTWFNYGHQ
;
A
#
# COMPACT_ATOMS: atom_id res chain seq x y z
N MET A 1 4.75 24.75 12.86
CA MET A 1 5.04 23.47 13.53
C MET A 1 3.73 22.72 13.58
N GLU A 2 3.49 21.90 12.57
CA GLU A 2 2.26 21.12 12.45
C GLU A 2 2.36 19.92 13.40
N ASP A 3 1.42 19.85 14.33
CA ASP A 3 1.38 18.87 15.39
C ASP A 3 1.17 17.49 14.75
N GLN A 4 2.22 16.65 14.69
CA GLN A 4 2.09 15.29 14.21
C GLN A 4 1.12 14.54 15.13
N LYS A 5 -0.12 14.37 14.67
CA LYS A 5 -1.18 13.69 15.42
C LYS A 5 -0.70 12.27 15.75
N LYS A 6 -0.34 12.05 17.02
CA LYS A 6 0.12 10.76 17.53
C LYS A 6 -0.96 9.71 17.27
N ILE A 7 -0.63 8.65 16.52
CA ILE A 7 -1.54 7.52 16.31
C ILE A 7 -1.92 6.95 17.69
N ALA A 8 -3.22 6.83 17.96
CA ALA A 8 -3.72 6.31 19.21
C ALA A 8 -3.26 4.85 19.43
N ASP A 9 -3.02 4.46 20.68
CA ASP A 9 -2.43 3.14 20.97
C ASP A 9 -3.32 1.97 20.52
N HIS A 10 -4.64 2.13 20.57
CA HIS A 10 -5.57 1.12 20.04
C HIS A 10 -5.39 0.93 18.53
N ARG A 11 -5.21 2.02 17.77
CA ARG A 11 -4.99 1.97 16.33
C ARG A 11 -3.63 1.35 15.99
N LYS A 12 -2.58 1.64 16.76
CA LYS A 12 -1.28 0.96 16.60
C LYS A 12 -1.39 -0.55 16.78
N LYS A 13 -2.12 -1.00 17.81
CA LYS A 13 -2.37 -2.44 18.05
C LYS A 13 -3.17 -3.10 16.94
N GLU A 14 -4.10 -2.38 16.34
CA GLU A 14 -4.86 -2.86 15.19
C GLU A 14 -3.97 -3.02 13.96
N LEU A 15 -3.22 -1.98 13.59
CA LEU A 15 -2.28 -2.03 12.46
C LEU A 15 -1.22 -3.12 12.64
N SER A 16 -0.68 -3.29 13.85
CA SER A 16 0.25 -4.40 14.16
C SER A 16 -0.41 -5.75 13.93
N ARG A 17 -1.65 -5.96 14.41
CA ARG A 17 -2.34 -7.24 14.21
C ARG A 17 -2.57 -7.55 12.73
N ILE A 18 -2.89 -6.55 11.91
CA ILE A 18 -3.02 -6.72 10.47
C ILE A 18 -1.66 -7.10 9.86
N ALA A 19 -0.59 -6.40 10.20
CA ALA A 19 0.76 -6.69 9.72
C ALA A 19 1.24 -8.09 10.14
N ASP A 20 0.99 -8.49 11.38
CA ASP A 20 1.32 -9.80 11.92
C ASP A 20 0.54 -10.90 11.19
N PHE A 21 -0.75 -10.69 10.94
CA PHE A 21 -1.59 -11.62 10.19
C PHE A 21 -1.09 -11.82 8.74
N VAL A 22 -0.89 -10.71 8.01
CA VAL A 22 -0.44 -10.76 6.61
C VAL A 22 0.96 -11.38 6.52
N SER A 23 1.90 -10.95 7.36
CA SER A 23 3.25 -11.52 7.35
C SER A 23 3.26 -13.00 7.72
N ALA A 24 2.46 -13.45 8.69
CA ALA A 24 2.38 -14.87 9.05
C ALA A 24 1.88 -15.76 7.89
N GLN A 25 0.99 -15.24 7.05
CA GLN A 25 0.42 -15.98 5.93
C GLN A 25 1.34 -15.99 4.69
N PHE A 26 2.07 -14.91 4.44
CA PHE A 26 2.81 -14.70 3.19
C PHE A 26 4.33 -14.60 3.35
N SER A 27 4.89 -15.01 4.48
CA SER A 27 6.35 -15.01 4.67
C SER A 27 7.01 -16.32 4.27
N VAL A 28 8.05 -16.22 3.44
CA VAL A 28 8.98 -17.32 3.12
C VAL A 28 10.36 -16.93 3.64
N LYS A 29 10.97 -17.78 4.48
CA LYS A 29 12.32 -17.55 5.04
C LYS A 29 12.48 -16.17 5.71
N ASN A 30 11.47 -15.72 6.45
CA ASN A 30 11.41 -14.41 7.14
C ASN A 30 11.32 -13.19 6.22
N VAL A 31 10.95 -13.37 4.95
CA VAL A 31 10.66 -12.28 4.02
C VAL A 31 9.21 -12.38 3.59
N THR A 32 8.45 -11.30 3.74
CA THR A 32 7.08 -11.23 3.21
C THR A 32 7.13 -11.16 1.67
N GLU A 33 6.53 -12.16 1.02
CA GLU A 33 6.42 -12.26 -0.43
C GLU A 33 5.23 -11.41 -0.90
N LEU A 34 5.51 -10.18 -1.31
CA LEU A 34 4.47 -9.21 -1.67
C LEU A 34 3.72 -9.60 -2.96
N ASP A 35 4.42 -10.23 -3.90
CA ASP A 35 3.83 -10.69 -5.16
C ASP A 35 2.76 -11.77 -4.92
N LEU A 36 2.97 -12.66 -3.93
CA LEU A 36 1.98 -13.65 -3.54
C LEU A 36 0.73 -13.03 -2.93
N ILE A 37 0.85 -11.91 -2.22
CA ILE A 37 -0.29 -11.18 -1.67
C ILE A 37 -1.12 -10.58 -2.81
N VAL A 38 -0.46 -9.92 -3.76
CA VAL A 38 -1.09 -9.31 -4.93
C VAL A 38 -1.83 -10.37 -5.75
N GLU A 39 -1.20 -11.52 -6.00
CA GLU A 39 -1.81 -12.64 -6.72
C GLU A 39 -3.01 -13.24 -5.94
N PHE A 40 -2.84 -13.50 -4.64
CA PHE A 40 -3.88 -14.10 -3.80
C PHE A 40 -5.12 -13.21 -3.66
N GLU A 41 -4.93 -11.91 -3.49
CA GLU A 41 -6.01 -10.92 -3.37
C GLU A 41 -6.55 -10.48 -4.75
N GLN A 42 -6.00 -11.00 -5.85
CA GLN A 42 -6.36 -10.67 -7.23
C GLN A 42 -6.26 -9.16 -7.53
N ILE A 43 -5.25 -8.50 -6.96
CA ILE A 43 -5.00 -7.08 -7.18
C ILE A 43 -4.22 -6.90 -8.48
N ASN A 44 -4.67 -6.02 -9.36
CA ASN A 44 -3.93 -5.70 -10.58
C ASN A 44 -2.72 -4.83 -10.23
N LEU A 45 -1.50 -5.27 -10.56
CA LEU A 45 -0.27 -4.54 -10.26
C LEU A 45 0.38 -4.02 -11.55
N TYR A 46 0.59 -2.71 -11.61
CA TYR A 46 1.23 -2.00 -12.70
C TYR A 46 2.51 -1.33 -12.22
N ILE A 47 3.64 -1.67 -12.84
CA ILE A 47 4.95 -1.12 -12.51
C ILE A 47 5.51 -0.54 -13.81
N ASP A 48 5.52 0.78 -13.91
CA ASP A 48 5.86 1.45 -15.17
C ASP A 48 6.37 2.88 -14.94
N HIS A 49 6.76 3.53 -16.04
CA HIS A 49 7.12 4.94 -16.10
C HIS A 49 5.87 5.82 -16.15
N TYR A 50 5.72 6.69 -15.15
CA TYR A 50 4.63 7.67 -15.08
C TYR A 50 5.16 9.08 -14.81
N GLU A 51 6.39 9.36 -15.23
CA GLU A 51 7.05 10.66 -15.12
C GLU A 51 6.92 11.26 -13.71
N ASN A 52 6.27 12.43 -13.59
CA ASN A 52 6.07 13.13 -12.33
C ASN A 52 4.61 13.16 -11.87
N PHE A 53 3.76 12.26 -12.37
CA PHE A 53 2.33 12.25 -12.02
C PHE A 53 2.09 11.80 -10.57
N PHE A 54 2.53 10.59 -10.18
CA PHE A 54 2.47 10.02 -8.81
C PHE A 54 3.79 9.35 -8.44
N ASP A 55 3.95 9.06 -7.14
CA ASP A 55 4.88 8.04 -6.67
C ASP A 55 4.25 6.62 -6.77
N ARG A 56 3.07 6.45 -6.17
CA ARG A 56 2.34 5.17 -6.06
C ARG A 56 0.86 5.44 -5.80
N MET A 57 0.00 4.47 -6.13
CA MET A 57 -1.45 4.62 -5.98
C MET A 57 -2.15 3.26 -5.87
N LEU A 58 -3.15 3.17 -4.99
CA LEU A 58 -4.16 2.12 -4.94
C LEU A 58 -5.50 2.73 -5.36
N VAL A 59 -6.12 2.12 -6.37
CA VAL A 59 -7.42 2.54 -6.94
C VAL A 59 -8.39 1.38 -6.88
N PHE A 60 -9.66 1.70 -6.70
CA PHE A 60 -10.76 0.78 -6.97
C PHE A 60 -11.50 1.27 -8.21
N ASP A 61 -11.47 0.49 -9.28
CA ASP A 61 -12.12 0.81 -10.54
C ASP A 61 -12.65 -0.46 -11.22
N GLU A 62 -13.79 -0.34 -11.88
CA GLU A 62 -14.51 -1.44 -12.54
C GLU A 62 -14.76 -2.67 -11.65
N GLY A 63 -14.87 -2.48 -10.32
CA GLY A 63 -15.10 -3.57 -9.37
C GLY A 63 -13.83 -4.23 -8.86
N GLU A 64 -12.66 -3.80 -9.32
CA GLU A 64 -11.36 -4.42 -9.04
C GLU A 64 -10.40 -3.43 -8.38
N PHE A 65 -9.42 -3.95 -7.65
CA PHE A 65 -8.33 -3.15 -7.09
C PHE A 65 -7.12 -3.11 -8.02
N HIS A 66 -6.48 -1.94 -8.08
CA HIS A 66 -5.34 -1.67 -8.94
C HIS A 66 -4.26 -0.93 -8.16
N ILE A 67 -3.05 -1.47 -8.12
CA ILE A 67 -1.85 -0.82 -7.57
C ILE A 67 -0.97 -0.35 -8.73
N TYR A 68 -0.58 0.91 -8.69
CA TYR A 68 0.36 1.52 -9.62
C TYR A 68 1.62 1.95 -8.87
N LEU A 69 2.80 1.55 -9.36
CA LEU A 69 4.10 1.97 -8.85
C LEU A 69 4.87 2.70 -9.96
N ASN A 70 5.28 3.94 -9.70
CA ASN A 70 6.04 4.73 -10.64
C ASN A 70 7.56 4.52 -10.47
N ILE A 71 8.20 3.89 -11.47
CA ILE A 71 9.64 3.61 -11.43
C ILE A 71 10.51 4.85 -11.68
N ASP A 72 9.97 5.92 -12.29
CA ASP A 72 10.63 7.24 -12.36
C ASP A 72 10.82 7.86 -10.97
N ARG A 73 10.04 7.39 -9.99
CA ARG A 73 10.02 7.84 -8.60
C ARG A 73 10.66 6.84 -7.65
N ARG A 74 11.55 5.97 -8.19
CA ARG A 74 12.36 4.98 -7.44
C ARG A 74 11.54 3.85 -6.79
N ASN A 75 10.39 3.51 -7.36
CA ASN A 75 9.53 2.43 -6.86
C ASN A 75 9.72 1.08 -7.57
N SER A 76 10.92 0.81 -8.09
CA SER A 76 11.25 -0.50 -8.66
C SER A 76 11.37 -1.56 -7.57
N LEU A 77 10.80 -2.76 -7.79
CA LEU A 77 10.70 -3.83 -6.79
C LEU A 77 12.03 -4.49 -6.41
N ASP A 78 13.08 -4.28 -7.20
CA ASP A 78 14.45 -4.68 -6.88
C ASP A 78 15.09 -3.79 -5.78
N THR A 79 14.44 -2.69 -5.42
CA THR A 79 14.90 -1.78 -4.38
C THR A 79 14.10 -1.93 -3.08
N THR A 80 14.75 -1.67 -1.94
CA THR A 80 14.06 -1.58 -0.63
C THR A 80 12.93 -0.55 -0.66
N GLY A 81 13.10 0.55 -1.40
CA GLY A 81 12.10 1.60 -1.56
C GLY A 81 10.86 1.11 -2.30
N GLY A 82 11.02 0.45 -3.46
CA GLY A 82 9.90 -0.11 -4.21
C GLY A 82 9.15 -1.21 -3.46
N ARG A 83 9.86 -2.12 -2.76
CA ARG A 83 9.21 -3.11 -1.89
C ARG A 83 8.42 -2.45 -0.76
N PHE A 84 8.96 -1.40 -0.15
CA PHE A 84 8.23 -0.62 0.86
C PHE A 84 6.99 0.03 0.27
N SER A 85 7.09 0.64 -0.92
CA SER A 85 5.97 1.27 -1.62
C SER A 85 4.86 0.27 -1.95
N LEU A 86 5.20 -0.92 -2.43
CA LEU A 86 4.21 -1.98 -2.66
C LEU A 86 3.54 -2.42 -1.35
N ALA A 87 4.33 -2.68 -0.30
CA ALA A 87 3.80 -3.06 1.01
C ALA A 87 2.90 -1.96 1.61
N HIS A 88 3.19 -0.69 1.33
CA HIS A 88 2.38 0.46 1.75
C HIS A 88 1.01 0.47 1.08
N GLU A 89 0.94 0.27 -0.24
CA GLU A 89 -0.35 0.19 -0.94
C GLU A 89 -1.14 -1.07 -0.55
N ILE A 90 -0.46 -2.21 -0.36
CA ILE A 90 -1.09 -3.42 0.20
C ILE A 90 -1.67 -3.15 1.60
N ALA A 91 -0.98 -2.39 2.45
CA ALA A 91 -1.52 -2.00 3.75
C ALA A 91 -2.78 -1.14 3.61
N HIS A 92 -2.85 -0.24 2.62
CA HIS A 92 -4.09 0.49 2.32
C HIS A 92 -5.24 -0.43 1.91
N TYR A 93 -4.97 -1.53 1.20
CA TYR A 93 -5.98 -2.52 0.89
C TYR A 93 -6.47 -3.29 2.13
N TYR A 94 -5.59 -3.73 3.02
CA TYR A 94 -5.98 -4.49 4.22
C TYR A 94 -6.65 -3.65 5.31
N ILE A 95 -6.39 -2.34 5.34
CA ILE A 95 -7.06 -1.44 6.26
C ILE A 95 -8.48 -1.18 5.77
N ASN A 96 -9.46 -1.78 6.45
CA ASN A 96 -10.87 -1.77 6.04
C ASN A 96 -11.42 -0.36 5.77
N GLU A 97 -11.07 0.64 6.57
CA GLU A 97 -11.59 2.00 6.36
C GLU A 97 -11.10 2.60 5.03
N HIS A 98 -9.85 2.30 4.63
CA HIS A 98 -9.30 2.74 3.36
C HIS A 98 -9.93 1.98 2.20
N ARG A 99 -10.03 0.65 2.31
CA ARG A 99 -10.63 -0.22 1.30
C ARG A 99 -12.09 0.15 1.01
N ILE A 100 -12.90 0.27 2.06
CA ILE A 100 -14.31 0.67 1.95
C ILE A 100 -14.41 2.10 1.42
N GLY A 101 -13.52 3.00 1.85
CA GLY A 101 -13.45 4.37 1.32
C GLY A 101 -13.26 4.42 -0.18
N LEU A 102 -12.31 3.64 -0.71
CA LEU A 102 -12.04 3.50 -2.15
C LEU A 102 -13.27 2.93 -2.89
N GLN A 103 -13.87 1.87 -2.37
CA GLN A 103 -15.05 1.22 -2.98
C GLN A 103 -16.28 2.14 -3.06
N ASN A 104 -16.38 3.12 -2.16
CA ASN A 104 -17.47 4.10 -2.16
C ASN A 104 -17.10 5.42 -2.86
N GLY A 105 -15.90 5.53 -3.45
CA GLY A 105 -15.42 6.75 -4.09
C GLY A 105 -15.14 7.90 -3.12
N ILE A 106 -14.94 7.63 -1.83
CA ILE A 106 -14.77 8.64 -0.77
C ILE A 106 -13.29 9.04 -0.59
N GLY A 107 -12.37 8.46 -1.37
CA GLY A 107 -10.98 8.87 -1.39
C GLY A 107 -10.12 8.01 -2.31
N THR A 108 -8.92 8.49 -2.60
CA THR A 108 -7.83 7.74 -3.24
C THR A 108 -6.64 7.68 -2.30
N THR A 109 -5.69 6.75 -2.44
CA THR A 109 -4.51 6.69 -1.54
C THR A 109 -3.45 7.79 -1.74
N TRP A 110 -3.69 8.77 -2.62
CA TRP A 110 -2.83 9.93 -2.93
C TRP A 110 -2.49 10.90 -1.78
N PHE A 111 -2.72 10.55 -0.52
CA PHE A 111 -2.29 11.41 0.59
C PHE A 111 -0.79 11.27 0.83
N ASN A 112 -0.04 12.14 0.14
CA ASN A 112 1.35 12.51 0.42
C ASN A 112 1.62 12.62 1.93
N TYR A 113 2.38 11.69 2.49
CA TYR A 113 3.37 12.08 3.51
C TYR A 113 4.52 12.72 2.73
N GLY A 114 4.45 14.05 2.57
CA GLY A 114 5.45 14.82 1.86
C GLY A 114 6.85 14.51 2.36
N HIS A 115 7.73 14.11 1.44
CA HIS A 115 9.15 14.33 1.62
C HIS A 115 9.39 15.84 1.67
N GLN A 116 9.67 16.33 2.87
CA GLN A 116 10.43 17.57 3.09
C GLN A 116 11.91 17.30 2.87
#